data_AF-A0A411PI72-F1
#
_entry.id   AF-A0A411PI72-F1
#
_cell.length_a   1.000
_cell.length_b   1.000
_cell.length_c   1.000
_cell.angle_alpha   90.00
_cell.angle_beta   90.00
_cell.angle_gamma   90.00
#
_symmetry.space_group_name_H-M   'P 1'
#
loop_
_entity.id
_entity.type
_entity.pdbx_description
1 polymer ?
#
loop_
_entity_poly.entity_id
_entity_poly.type
_entity_poly.pdbx_seq_one_letter_code
_entity_poly.pdbx_strand_id
1 'polypeptide(L)' 'MSKIEFSSSDTARMVEKLQTYFENELNQDLGQFDAEFLLDFFAKEMGGYFYNQG' A
#
# COMPACT_ATOMS: atom_id res chain seq x y z
N MET A 1 17.10 -3.61 6.05
CA MET A 1 15.90 -4.12 5.36
C MET A 1 16.15 -3.97 3.88
N SER A 2 16.17 -5.05 3.10
CA SER A 2 16.18 -4.94 1.64
C SER A 2 14.94 -4.15 1.23
N LYS A 3 15.11 -3.14 0.39
CA LYS A 3 13.98 -2.38 -0.16
C LYS A 3 13.11 -3.37 -0.92
N ILE A 4 11.89 -3.60 -0.44
CA ILE A 4 10.91 -4.43 -1.15
C ILE A 4 10.50 -3.61 -2.36
N GLU A 5 10.99 -3.98 -3.53
CA GLU A 5 10.59 -3.35 -4.79
C GLU A 5 9.52 -4.21 -5.42
N PHE A 6 8.30 -3.66 -5.50
CA PHE A 6 7.19 -4.30 -6.18
C PHE A 6 7.29 -4.06 -7.69
N SER A 7 6.78 -5.02 -8.48
CA SER A 7 6.60 -4.76 -9.90
C SER A 7 5.57 -3.64 -10.10
N SER A 8 5.67 -2.88 -11.18
CA SER A 8 4.68 -1.83 -11.49
C SER A 8 3.25 -2.35 -11.55
N SER A 9 3.06 -3.59 -12.03
CA SER A 9 1.77 -4.27 -12.03
C SER A 9 1.25 -4.62 -10.64
N ASP A 10 2.13 -4.99 -9.71
CA ASP A 10 1.73 -5.30 -8.34
C ASP A 10 1.42 -4.03 -7.55
N THR A 11 2.22 -2.97 -7.74
CA THR A 11 1.95 -1.63 -7.18
C THR A 11 0.56 -1.15 -7.57
N ALA A 12 0.23 -1.19 -8.87
CA ALA A 12 -1.09 -0.76 -9.35
C ALA A 12 -2.24 -1.53 -8.70
N ARG A 13 -2.11 -2.86 -8.55
CA ARG A 13 -3.12 -3.71 -7.88
C ARG A 13 -3.25 -3.41 -6.39
N MET A 14 -2.16 -3.07 -5.71
CA MET A 14 -2.19 -2.73 -4.29
C MET A 14 -2.80 -1.35 -4.06
N VAL A 15 -2.48 -0.39 -4.94
CA VAL A 15 -3.08 0.94 -4.95
C VAL A 15 -4.60 0.84 -5.12
N GLU A 16 -5.07 0.08 -6.12
CA GLU A 16 -6.51 -0.13 -6.35
C GLU A 16 -7.22 -0.70 -5.11
N LYS A 17 -6.59 -1.64 -4.41
CA LYS A 17 -7.12 -2.19 -3.16
C LYS A 17 -7.21 -1.16 -2.04
N LEU A 18 -6.20 -0.31 -1.90
CA LEU A 18 -6.21 0.78 -0.91
C LEU A 18 -7.33 1.77 -1.20
N GLN A 19 -7.46 2.21 -2.46
CA GLN A 19 -8.51 3.14 -2.88
C GLN A 19 -9.91 2.54 -2.63
N THR A 20 -10.11 1.27 -3.01
CA THR A 20 -11.38 0.56 -2.80
C THR A 20 -11.74 0.45 -1.32
N TYR A 21 -10.77 0.17 -0.46
CA TYR A 21 -10.99 0.09 0.98
C TYR A 21 -11.37 1.46 1.57
N PHE A 22 -10.66 2.52 1.18
CA PHE A 22 -10.95 3.88 1.64
C PHE A 22 -12.37 4.32 1.24
N GLU A 23 -12.78 4.03 0.01
CA GLU A 23 -14.13 4.32 -0.45
C GLU A 23 -15.17 3.52 0.35
N ASN A 24 -15.01 2.20 0.44
CA ASN A 24 -16.04 1.32 1.01
C ASN A 24 -16.15 1.41 2.53
N GLU A 25 -15.03 1.48 3.24
CA GLU A 25 -14.99 1.36 4.70
C GLU A 25 -14.85 2.70 5.40
N LEU A 26 -14.22 3.68 4.75
CA LEU A 26 -13.95 5.00 5.32
C LEU A 26 -14.77 6.12 4.67
N ASN A 27 -15.47 5.83 3.56
CA ASN A 27 -16.22 6.80 2.77
C ASN A 27 -15.33 8.01 2.38
N GLN A 28 -14.11 7.71 1.93
CA GLN A 28 -13.11 8.68 1.49
C GLN A 28 -12.57 8.31 0.12
N ASP A 29 -12.60 9.28 -0.80
CA ASP A 29 -11.87 9.16 -2.06
C ASP A 29 -10.38 9.30 -1.79
N LEU A 30 -9.59 8.37 -2.34
CA LEU A 30 -8.14 8.34 -2.21
C LEU A 30 -7.54 8.46 -3.60
N GLY A 31 -6.89 9.60 -3.87
CA GLY A 31 -6.20 9.83 -5.14
C GLY A 31 -5.08 8.82 -5.38
N GLN A 32 -4.74 8.57 -6.65
CA GLN A 32 -3.72 7.58 -7.02
C GLN A 32 -2.35 7.89 -6.38
N PHE A 33 -1.90 9.15 -6.42
CA PHE A 33 -0.61 9.54 -5.82
C PHE A 33 -0.62 9.36 -4.30
N ASP A 34 -1.71 9.73 -3.63
CA ASP A 34 -1.83 9.57 -2.18
C ASP A 34 -1.83 8.08 -1.78
N ALA A 35 -2.50 7.23 -2.57
CA ALA A 35 -2.48 5.78 -2.39
C ALA A 35 -1.08 5.18 -2.59
N GLU A 36 -0.34 5.64 -3.61
CA GLU A 36 1.06 5.23 -3.83
C GLU A 36 1.96 5.65 -2.65
N PHE A 37 1.82 6.87 -2.13
CA PHE A 37 2.58 7.33 -0.97
C PHE A 37 2.24 6.57 0.31
N LEU A 38 0.96 6.27 0.54
CA LEU A 38 0.53 5.45 1.69
C LEU A 38 1.08 4.03 1.60
N LEU A 39 1.05 3.43 0.41
CA LEU A 39 1.63 2.12 0.17
C LEU A 39 3.13 2.10 0.49
N ASP A 40 3.88 3.10 0.02
CA ASP A 40 5.31 3.25 0.31
C ASP A 40 5.58 3.43 1.81
N PHE A 41 4.77 4.25 2.49
CA PHE A 41 4.85 4.45 3.93
C PHE A 41 4.63 3.13 4.70
N PHE A 42 3.58 2.39 4.35
CA PHE A 42 3.28 1.10 4.98
C PHE A 42 4.36 0.06 4.72
N ALA A 43 4.88 -0.03 3.50
CA ALA A 43 5.96 -0.96 3.17
C ALA A 43 7.24 -0.65 3.98
N LYS A 44 7.57 0.64 4.15
CA LYS A 44 8.78 1.08 4.87
C LYS A 44 8.66 0.95 6.39
N GLU A 45 7.55 1.40 6.96
CA GLU A 45 7.39 1.51 8.42
C GLU A 45 6.75 0.26 9.03
N MET A 46 5.85 -0.40 8.30
CA MET A 46 5.09 -1.56 8.81
C MET A 46 5.53 -2.88 8.18
N GLY A 47 6.10 -2.87 6.97
CA GLY A 47 6.51 -4.09 6.24
C GLY A 47 7.43 -5.00 7.05
N GLY A 48 8.33 -4.42 7.86
CA GLY A 48 9.22 -5.16 8.75
C GLY A 48 8.53 -5.96 9.87
N TYR A 49 7.34 -5.55 10.29
CA TYR A 49 6.54 -6.29 11.25
C TYR A 49 5.79 -7.46 10.61
N PHE A 50 5.34 -7.32 9.36
CA PHE A 50 4.64 -8.38 8.64
C PHE A 50 5.59 -9.49 8.14
N TYR A 51 6.82 -9.13 7.74
CA TYR A 51 7.79 -10.08 7.19
C TYR A 51 8.55 -10.92 8.23
N ASN A 52 8.42 -10.61 9.52
CA ASN A 52 9.14 -11.29 10.60
C ASN A 52 8.21 -12.07 11.58
N GLN A 53 6.97 -12.32 11.19
CA GLN A 53 6.01 -13.13 11.96
C GLN A 53 5.78 -14.55 11.40
N GLY A 54 6.65 -15.02 10.50
CA GLY A 54 6.65 -16.40 9.98
C GLY A 54 8.02 -17.04 10.10
#